data_AF-X6LNP4-F1
#
_entry.id   AF-X6LNP4-F1
#
_cell.length_a   1.000
_cell.length_b   1.000
_cell.length_c   1.000
_cell.angle_alpha   90.00
_cell.angle_beta   90.00
_cell.angle_gamma   90.00
#
_symmetry.space_group_name_H-M   'P 1'
#
loop_
_entity.id
_entity.type
_entity.pdbx_description
1 polymer ?
#
loop_
_entity_poly.entity_id
_entity_poly.type
_entity_poly.pdbx_seq_one_letter_code
_entity_poly.pdbx_strand_id
1 'polypeptide(L)'
;MEHLKKQIFQVVERTHVDDLLITIIGEKGDLIEIDESVAHSFKNGPAHFTVQFQSRESGSKMKEDDQPTIEKENISKTLDFRKHWNKYWRRSNAEAAKTVEQMMHNKEKGLIVVVLNKNMNDNLYSILALANDNKIKKKKFEDYCMYVIKRKVVVLKAAIDGNIYVVDCKLECDGLVNVTTQIFVTSKAIVDERLKQFIYLIPWNTKIHHDIPLQFQELEDNAEECRRQRLFDESVAYSQKYVQIASDNFEFYHYVIIGYYFLGMAYHDKKEYEKAVEYYENALTIRKKIFGSTNIFNADLHWNLGLVFMTVEKTEISNKYFEEAWKIYSIVLGEWNIETLQAKRKMIFTTNQ
;
A
#
# COMPACT_ATOMS: atom_id res chain seq x y z
N MET A 1 -27.44 9.37 20.24
CA MET A 1 -25.98 9.49 20.00
C MET A 1 -25.43 10.74 20.68
N GLU A 2 -26.02 11.92 20.47
CA GLU A 2 -25.60 13.15 21.17
C GLU A 2 -25.51 13.01 22.70
N HIS A 3 -26.46 12.29 23.32
CA HIS A 3 -26.47 12.07 24.76
C HIS A 3 -25.26 11.25 25.25
N LEU A 4 -24.90 10.17 24.54
CA LEU A 4 -23.73 9.35 24.86
C LEU A 4 -22.43 10.15 24.66
N LYS A 5 -22.32 10.94 23.58
CA LYS A 5 -21.17 11.85 23.37
C LYS A 5 -21.05 12.84 24.53
N LYS A 6 -22.15 13.45 24.97
CA LYS A 6 -22.18 14.37 26.11
C LYS A 6 -21.73 13.70 27.42
N GLN A 7 -22.19 12.48 27.69
CA GLN A 7 -21.76 11.71 28.87
C GLN A 7 -20.27 11.35 28.81
N ILE A 8 -19.76 10.96 27.64
CA ILE A 8 -18.32 10.71 27.43
C ILE A 8 -17.52 11.96 27.77
N PHE A 9 -17.91 13.12 27.22
CA PHE A 9 -17.23 14.39 27.50
C PHE A 9 -17.24 14.76 29.00
N GLN A 10 -18.33 14.51 29.72
CA GLN A 10 -18.40 14.72 31.17
C GLN A 10 -17.45 13.82 31.97
N VAL A 11 -17.13 12.62 31.48
CA VAL A 11 -16.21 11.68 32.14
C VAL A 11 -14.75 12.01 31.81
N VAL A 12 -14.46 12.47 30.58
CA VAL A 12 -13.09 12.74 30.11
C VAL A 12 -12.62 14.20 30.28
N GLU A 13 -13.48 15.07 30.80
CA GLU A 13 -13.30 16.54 30.91
C GLU A 13 -12.04 17.00 31.68
N ARG A 14 -11.27 16.08 32.28
CA ARG A 14 -9.99 16.41 32.96
C ARG A 14 -8.74 16.12 32.13
N THR A 15 -8.83 15.36 31.04
CA THR A 15 -7.66 14.96 30.22
C THR A 15 -7.76 15.30 28.74
N HIS A 16 -8.94 15.67 28.22
CA HIS A 16 -9.20 15.86 26.79
C HIS A 16 -10.03 17.13 26.47
N VAL A 17 -9.86 18.21 27.24
CA VAL A 17 -10.70 19.43 27.18
C VAL A 17 -10.76 20.06 25.78
N ASP A 18 -9.68 19.97 25.00
CA ASP A 18 -9.56 20.59 23.67
C ASP A 18 -9.56 19.57 22.50
N ASP A 19 -9.77 18.28 22.79
CA ASP A 19 -9.68 17.22 21.79
C ASP A 19 -11.03 16.93 21.12
N LEU A 20 -11.01 16.65 19.82
CA LEU A 20 -12.17 16.23 19.05
C LEU A 20 -12.42 14.73 19.24
N LEU A 21 -13.59 14.36 19.73
CA LEU A 21 -14.07 12.98 19.72
C LEU A 21 -14.27 12.50 18.28
N ILE A 22 -13.41 11.59 17.82
CA ILE A 22 -13.43 11.08 16.43
C ILE A 22 -14.32 9.86 16.32
N THR A 23 -14.13 8.90 17.22
CA THR A 23 -14.74 7.58 17.08
C THR A 23 -15.11 6.98 18.42
N ILE A 24 -16.27 6.29 18.45
CA ILE A 24 -16.68 5.41 19.55
C ILE A 24 -16.75 4.00 18.97
N ILE A 25 -16.05 3.08 19.62
CA ILE A 25 -15.92 1.68 19.20
C ILE A 25 -16.56 0.81 20.29
N GLY A 26 -17.45 -0.09 19.91
CA GLY A 26 -18.03 -1.08 20.80
C GLY A 26 -17.02 -2.15 21.23
N GLU A 27 -17.37 -2.94 22.24
CA GLU A 27 -16.52 -4.02 22.77
C GLU A 27 -16.13 -5.06 21.69
N LYS A 28 -16.93 -5.21 20.63
CA LYS A 28 -16.66 -6.13 19.52
C LYS A 28 -15.85 -5.49 18.38
N GLY A 29 -15.38 -4.25 18.55
CA GLY A 29 -14.64 -3.52 17.53
C GLY A 29 -15.51 -2.82 16.48
N ASP A 30 -16.83 -2.85 16.65
CA ASP A 30 -17.81 -2.20 15.77
C ASP A 30 -17.90 -0.69 16.01
N LEU A 31 -18.18 0.05 14.93
CA LEU A 31 -18.27 1.50 14.96
C LEU A 31 -19.64 1.95 15.45
N ILE A 32 -19.68 2.75 16.52
CA ILE A 32 -20.91 3.27 17.12
C ILE A 32 -21.18 4.67 16.58
N GLU A 33 -21.85 4.74 15.43
CA GLU A 33 -22.16 6.01 14.75
C GLU A 33 -23.60 6.50 14.96
N ILE A 34 -24.54 5.59 15.26
CA ILE A 34 -25.97 5.87 15.36
C ILE A 34 -26.59 5.30 16.66
N ASP A 35 -27.73 5.88 17.05
CA ASP A 35 -28.46 5.56 18.29
C ASP A 35 -28.82 4.08 18.40
N GLU A 36 -29.12 3.42 17.28
CA GLU A 36 -29.46 2.01 17.24
C GLU A 36 -28.27 1.11 17.64
N SER A 37 -27.04 1.45 17.22
CA SER A 37 -25.82 0.73 17.60
C SER A 37 -25.52 0.86 19.09
N VAL A 38 -25.80 2.04 19.67
CA VAL A 38 -25.71 2.25 21.11
C VAL A 38 -26.70 1.35 21.84
N ALA A 39 -27.97 1.37 21.44
CA ALA A 39 -29.01 0.55 22.08
C ALA A 39 -28.73 -0.95 21.97
N HIS A 40 -28.16 -1.40 20.85
CA HIS A 40 -27.74 -2.79 20.66
C HIS A 40 -26.65 -3.20 21.66
N SER A 41 -25.71 -2.30 21.96
CA SER A 41 -24.59 -2.55 22.88
C SER A 41 -25.03 -2.82 24.33
N PHE A 42 -26.20 -2.34 24.75
CA PHE A 42 -26.74 -2.53 26.10
C PHE A 42 -27.67 -3.74 26.25
N LYS A 43 -27.98 -4.49 25.17
CA LYS A 43 -28.96 -5.59 25.24
C LYS A 43 -28.55 -6.76 26.14
N ASN A 44 -27.25 -6.97 26.34
CA ASN A 44 -26.72 -8.15 27.05
C ASN A 44 -25.98 -7.81 28.35
N GLY A 45 -26.11 -6.59 28.88
CA GLY A 45 -25.43 -6.15 30.09
C GLY A 45 -24.76 -4.77 29.94
N PRO A 46 -23.84 -4.40 30.85
CA PRO A 46 -23.11 -3.14 30.75
C PRO A 46 -22.27 -3.12 29.47
N ALA A 47 -22.38 -2.04 28.71
CA ALA A 47 -21.65 -1.85 27.47
C ALA A 47 -20.26 -1.22 27.74
N HIS A 48 -19.22 -1.79 27.14
CA HIS A 48 -17.88 -1.22 27.14
C HIS A 48 -17.59 -0.54 25.81
N PHE A 49 -17.10 0.70 25.87
CA PHE A 49 -16.75 1.50 24.70
C PHE A 49 -15.29 1.94 24.75
N THR A 50 -14.60 1.81 23.61
CA THR A 50 -13.30 2.45 23.39
C THR A 50 -13.52 3.76 22.65
N VAL A 51 -12.92 4.83 23.14
CA VAL A 51 -13.16 6.19 22.63
C VAL A 51 -11.85 6.79 22.14
N GLN A 52 -11.85 7.32 20.91
CA GLN A 52 -10.67 7.96 20.31
C GLN A 52 -10.85 9.47 20.20
N PHE A 53 -9.85 10.20 20.68
CA PHE A 53 -9.76 11.65 20.66
C PHE A 53 -8.62 12.10 19.73
N GLN A 54 -8.80 13.21 19.02
CA GLN A 54 -7.77 13.86 18.23
C GLN A 54 -7.52 15.27 18.76
N SER A 55 -6.28 15.59 19.07
CA SER A 55 -5.94 16.90 19.60
C SER A 55 -6.04 18.01 18.56
N ARG A 56 -6.70 19.11 18.92
CA ARG A 56 -6.75 20.33 18.11
C ARG A 56 -5.56 21.21 18.48
N GLU A 57 -4.45 21.08 17.77
CA GLU A 57 -3.44 22.15 17.81
C GLU A 57 -4.06 23.46 17.30
N SER A 58 -3.74 24.54 18.00
CA SER A 58 -4.41 25.82 17.93
C SER A 58 -4.13 26.58 16.62
N GLY A 59 -5.20 26.78 15.84
CA GLY A 59 -5.41 27.99 15.06
C GLY A 59 -5.06 27.95 13.57
N SER A 60 -6.07 27.71 12.73
CA SER A 60 -6.52 28.72 11.75
C SER A 60 -7.83 28.28 11.07
N LYS A 61 -8.68 29.26 10.78
CA LYS A 61 -10.07 29.10 10.35
C LYS A 61 -10.18 28.46 8.96
N MET A 62 -11.04 27.45 8.87
CA MET A 62 -11.44 26.75 7.66
C MET A 62 -11.97 27.71 6.58
N LYS A 63 -11.42 27.58 5.36
CA LYS A 63 -12.10 27.86 4.10
C LYS A 63 -12.20 26.54 3.32
N GLU A 64 -13.33 26.36 2.66
CA GLU A 64 -13.88 25.08 2.19
C GLU A 64 -13.24 24.56 0.88
N ASP A 65 -11.97 24.86 0.60
CA ASP A 65 -11.29 24.44 -0.65
C ASP A 65 -9.84 23.94 -0.46
N ASP A 66 -9.38 23.77 0.78
CA ASP A 66 -8.05 23.22 1.05
C ASP A 66 -8.12 21.71 1.30
N GLN A 67 -7.80 20.95 0.26
CA GLN A 67 -7.40 19.55 0.30
C GLN A 67 -6.39 19.36 1.46
N PRO A 68 -6.62 18.42 2.40
CA PRO A 68 -5.85 18.40 3.65
C PRO A 68 -4.38 18.13 3.35
N THR A 69 -3.56 19.12 3.68
CA THR A 69 -2.08 19.14 3.71
C THR A 69 -1.49 18.18 4.76
N ILE A 70 -2.14 17.03 4.98
CA ILE A 70 -1.81 15.99 5.97
C ILE A 70 -0.97 14.87 5.33
N GLU A 71 -0.72 14.90 4.01
CA GLU A 71 -0.31 13.70 3.25
C GLU A 71 1.20 13.44 3.04
N LYS A 72 2.15 14.28 3.48
CA LYS A 72 3.56 14.13 3.01
C LYS A 72 4.59 13.57 3.99
N GLU A 73 4.47 13.75 5.30
CA GLU A 73 5.64 13.48 6.17
C GLU A 73 5.86 12.01 6.56
N ASN A 74 4.82 11.19 6.78
CA ASN A 74 5.01 9.82 7.29
C ASN A 74 4.77 8.70 6.25
N ILE A 75 4.01 8.94 5.17
CA ILE A 75 4.03 8.06 3.97
C ILE A 75 5.45 8.02 3.37
N SER A 76 6.26 9.06 3.63
CA SER A 76 7.64 9.16 3.15
C SER A 76 8.61 8.11 3.70
N LYS A 77 8.31 7.43 4.81
CA LYS A 77 9.26 6.55 5.51
C LYS A 77 9.06 5.05 5.27
N THR A 78 8.08 4.67 4.46
CA THR A 78 7.73 3.27 4.16
C THR A 78 7.70 3.06 2.65
N LEU A 79 7.52 1.85 2.15
CA LEU A 79 7.50 1.60 0.71
C LEU A 79 6.30 2.30 0.05
N ASP A 80 6.57 3.17 -0.93
CA ASP A 80 5.53 3.95 -1.62
C ASP A 80 4.70 3.09 -2.58
N PHE A 81 3.38 3.22 -2.49
CA PHE A 81 2.39 2.55 -3.34
C PHE A 81 1.59 3.49 -4.26
N ARG A 82 1.99 4.76 -4.41
CA ARG A 82 1.33 5.72 -5.31
C ARG A 82 1.49 5.34 -6.78
N LYS A 83 2.74 5.15 -7.20
CA LYS A 83 3.10 4.93 -8.61
C LYS A 83 3.16 3.45 -8.97
N HIS A 84 3.79 2.67 -8.10
CA HIS A 84 3.99 1.22 -8.26
C HIS A 84 3.36 0.53 -7.06
N TRP A 85 2.53 -0.49 -7.28
CA TRP A 85 1.76 -1.08 -6.17
C TRP A 85 1.66 -2.60 -6.21
N ASN A 86 1.82 -3.21 -7.39
CA ASN A 86 1.49 -4.61 -7.60
C ASN A 86 2.42 -5.55 -6.79
N LYS A 87 2.06 -6.83 -6.74
CA LYS A 87 2.83 -7.82 -5.97
C LYS A 87 4.30 -7.92 -6.39
N TYR A 88 4.61 -7.68 -7.67
CA TYR A 88 5.98 -7.73 -8.18
C TYR A 88 6.82 -6.55 -7.73
N TRP A 89 6.20 -5.37 -7.57
CA TRP A 89 6.85 -4.23 -6.92
C TRP A 89 7.21 -4.55 -5.48
N ARG A 90 6.29 -5.11 -4.70
CA ARG A 90 6.55 -5.49 -3.29
C ARG A 90 7.65 -6.55 -3.19
N ARG A 91 7.54 -7.64 -3.95
CA ARG A 91 8.54 -8.74 -3.97
C ARG A 91 9.93 -8.27 -4.39
N SER A 92 10.03 -7.42 -5.42
CA SER A 92 11.33 -6.91 -5.87
C SER A 92 11.99 -5.97 -4.84
N ASN A 93 11.22 -5.14 -4.14
CA ASN A 93 11.74 -4.29 -3.07
C ASN A 93 12.06 -5.07 -1.78
N ALA A 94 11.31 -6.13 -1.46
CA ALA A 94 11.66 -7.04 -0.36
C ALA A 94 12.98 -7.79 -0.64
N GLU A 95 13.19 -8.26 -1.87
CA GLU A 95 14.48 -8.86 -2.26
C GLU A 95 15.63 -7.83 -2.26
N ALA A 96 15.35 -6.58 -2.64
CA ALA A 96 16.33 -5.50 -2.53
C ALA A 96 16.70 -5.26 -1.06
N ALA A 97 15.72 -5.21 -0.16
CA ALA A 97 15.95 -5.06 1.27
C ALA A 97 16.80 -6.20 1.85
N LYS A 98 16.50 -7.45 1.49
CA LYS A 98 17.32 -8.61 1.85
C LYS A 98 18.75 -8.47 1.37
N THR A 99 18.94 -7.92 0.17
CA THR A 99 20.27 -7.67 -0.40
C THR A 99 20.99 -6.53 0.34
N VAL A 100 20.29 -5.48 0.79
CA VAL A 100 20.87 -4.39 1.61
C VAL A 100 21.45 -4.98 2.90
N GLU A 101 20.67 -5.74 3.66
CA GLU A 101 21.13 -6.34 4.93
C GLU A 101 22.31 -7.30 4.71
N GLN A 102 22.25 -8.13 3.65
CA GLN A 102 23.37 -9.01 3.29
C GLN A 102 24.65 -8.21 2.97
N MET A 103 24.53 -7.11 2.23
CA MET A 103 25.67 -6.25 1.90
C MET A 103 26.24 -5.56 3.15
N MET A 104 25.37 -5.05 4.03
CA MET A 104 25.78 -4.43 5.30
C MET A 104 26.53 -5.44 6.19
N HIS A 105 26.02 -6.66 6.34
CA HIS A 105 26.67 -7.73 7.09
C HIS A 105 28.06 -8.07 6.53
N ASN A 106 28.15 -8.18 5.20
CA ASN A 106 29.41 -8.48 4.50
C ASN A 106 30.36 -7.28 4.38
N LYS A 107 30.00 -6.11 4.93
CA LYS A 107 30.73 -4.84 4.79
C LYS A 107 30.97 -4.44 3.33
N GLU A 108 30.06 -4.84 2.45
CA GLU A 108 30.07 -4.50 1.04
C GLU A 108 29.46 -3.11 0.82
N LYS A 109 29.85 -2.48 -0.28
CA LYS A 109 29.39 -1.14 -0.67
C LYS A 109 28.80 -1.18 -2.05
N GLY A 110 27.72 -0.45 -2.27
CA GLY A 110 27.15 -0.33 -3.60
C GLY A 110 25.75 0.24 -3.63
N LEU A 111 25.17 0.13 -4.83
CA LEU A 111 23.85 0.60 -5.15
C LEU A 111 22.97 -0.59 -5.52
N ILE A 112 21.76 -0.64 -4.96
CA ILE A 112 20.70 -1.53 -5.44
C ILE A 112 19.62 -0.64 -6.06
N VAL A 113 19.12 -1.04 -7.22
CA VAL A 113 18.10 -0.28 -7.96
C VAL A 113 16.97 -1.21 -8.37
N VAL A 114 15.73 -0.87 -8.02
CA VAL A 114 14.52 -1.56 -8.47
C VAL A 114 13.77 -0.64 -9.42
N VAL A 115 13.62 -1.04 -10.69
CA VAL A 115 13.01 -0.21 -11.75
C VAL A 115 11.95 -0.96 -12.54
N LEU A 116 11.02 -0.20 -13.12
CA LEU A 116 10.06 -0.72 -14.09
C LEU A 116 10.76 -1.11 -15.41
N ASN A 117 10.42 -2.28 -15.93
CA ASN A 117 11.04 -2.97 -17.06
C ASN A 117 10.37 -2.65 -18.42
N LYS A 118 9.49 -1.63 -18.48
CA LYS A 118 8.66 -1.37 -19.68
C LYS A 118 9.45 -0.97 -20.94
N ASN A 119 10.68 -0.46 -20.83
CA ASN A 119 11.56 -0.18 -21.97
C ASN A 119 13.01 -0.55 -21.61
N MET A 120 13.40 -1.80 -21.90
CA MET A 120 14.77 -2.33 -21.66
C MET A 120 15.89 -1.54 -22.36
N ASN A 121 15.58 -0.72 -23.38
CA ASN A 121 16.61 -0.06 -24.19
C ASN A 121 16.96 1.38 -23.76
N ASP A 122 16.05 2.17 -23.18
CA ASP A 122 16.33 3.61 -22.94
C ASP A 122 16.73 3.95 -21.49
N ASN A 123 16.07 3.35 -20.49
CA ASN A 123 16.42 3.57 -19.09
C ASN A 123 17.69 2.80 -18.69
N LEU A 124 17.92 1.66 -19.34
CA LEU A 124 18.99 0.76 -18.98
C LEU A 124 20.35 1.27 -19.46
N TYR A 125 20.50 1.69 -20.73
CA TYR A 125 21.76 2.24 -21.25
C TYR A 125 22.24 3.49 -20.49
N SER A 126 21.32 4.21 -19.87
CA SER A 126 21.58 5.46 -19.17
C SER A 126 21.98 5.23 -17.70
N ILE A 127 21.47 4.17 -17.05
CA ILE A 127 22.00 3.64 -15.76
C ILE A 127 23.28 2.81 -15.99
N LEU A 128 23.38 2.12 -17.13
CA LEU A 128 24.40 1.13 -17.51
C LEU A 128 25.49 1.65 -18.47
N ALA A 129 25.63 2.95 -18.72
CA ALA A 129 26.92 3.48 -19.22
C ALA A 129 28.09 3.15 -18.24
N LEU A 130 27.78 2.61 -17.06
CA LEU A 130 28.68 1.99 -16.08
C LEU A 130 28.96 0.47 -16.29
N ALA A 131 28.30 -0.19 -17.25
CA ALA A 131 28.09 -1.65 -17.28
C ALA A 131 28.61 -2.41 -18.51
N ASN A 132 29.78 -2.05 -19.01
CA ASN A 132 30.62 -3.05 -19.70
C ASN A 132 31.35 -3.97 -18.67
N ASP A 133 30.77 -4.19 -17.48
CA ASP A 133 31.43 -4.83 -16.34
C ASP A 133 30.62 -6.05 -15.86
N ASN A 134 31.25 -7.23 -15.90
CA ASN A 134 30.70 -8.54 -15.51
C ASN A 134 30.28 -8.65 -14.03
N LYS A 135 30.28 -7.54 -13.28
CA LYS A 135 30.05 -7.46 -11.82
C LYS A 135 28.64 -7.04 -11.42
N ILE A 136 27.77 -6.68 -12.36
CA ILE A 136 26.38 -6.29 -12.06
C ILE A 136 25.50 -7.54 -12.01
N LYS A 137 24.81 -7.75 -10.88
CA LYS A 137 23.82 -8.82 -10.74
C LYS A 137 22.43 -8.26 -11.05
N LYS A 138 21.66 -8.97 -11.88
CA LYS A 138 20.28 -8.63 -12.26
C LYS A 138 19.32 -9.73 -11.80
N LYS A 139 18.18 -9.36 -11.23
CA LYS A 139 17.03 -10.25 -10.98
C LYS A 139 15.77 -9.64 -11.59
N LYS A 140 14.95 -10.45 -12.26
CA LYS A 140 13.70 -10.02 -12.92
C LYS A 140 12.48 -10.46 -12.11
N PHE A 141 11.48 -9.58 -12.03
CA PHE A 141 10.21 -9.76 -11.33
C PHE A 141 9.07 -9.27 -12.24
N GLU A 142 8.72 -10.05 -13.26
CA GLU A 142 7.79 -9.64 -14.32
C GLU A 142 8.08 -8.24 -14.89
N ASP A 143 7.29 -7.25 -14.47
CA ASP A 143 7.37 -5.84 -14.86
C ASP A 143 8.53 -5.09 -14.22
N TYR A 144 9.25 -5.68 -13.26
CA TYR A 144 10.34 -5.00 -12.53
C TYR A 144 11.67 -5.73 -12.68
N CYS A 145 12.75 -4.97 -12.57
CA CYS A 145 14.11 -5.50 -12.50
C CYS A 145 14.84 -4.90 -11.30
N MET A 146 15.53 -5.76 -10.56
CA MET A 146 16.45 -5.38 -9.50
C MET A 146 17.89 -5.52 -10.00
N TYR A 147 18.70 -4.48 -9.80
CA TYR A 147 20.12 -4.43 -10.14
C TYR A 147 20.94 -4.24 -8.88
N VAL A 148 22.07 -4.95 -8.76
CA VAL A 148 23.03 -4.81 -7.66
C VAL A 148 24.38 -4.43 -8.24
N ILE A 149 24.87 -3.25 -7.85
CA ILE A 149 26.10 -2.64 -8.36
C ILE A 149 27.07 -2.44 -7.18
N LYS A 150 28.03 -3.35 -7.02
CA LYS A 150 29.00 -3.31 -5.91
C LYS A 150 30.18 -2.40 -6.25
N ARG A 151 30.12 -1.13 -5.82
CA ARG A 151 31.19 -0.13 -6.01
C ARG A 151 31.22 0.86 -4.85
N LYS A 152 32.40 1.44 -4.61
CA LYS A 152 32.57 2.51 -3.60
C LYS A 152 31.96 3.85 -4.06
N VAL A 153 31.98 4.11 -5.37
CA VAL A 153 31.40 5.30 -6.01
C VAL A 153 30.54 4.84 -7.19
N VAL A 154 29.32 5.35 -7.27
CA VAL A 154 28.38 5.10 -8.37
C VAL A 154 27.89 6.45 -8.89
N VAL A 155 27.93 6.63 -10.22
CA VAL A 155 27.53 7.88 -10.88
C VAL A 155 26.25 7.64 -11.69
N LEU A 156 25.16 8.31 -11.31
CA LEU A 156 23.91 8.26 -12.08
C LEU A 156 23.96 9.27 -13.22
N LYS A 157 23.61 8.84 -14.43
CA LYS A 157 23.56 9.72 -15.61
C LYS A 157 22.16 9.93 -16.16
N ALA A 158 21.16 9.36 -15.51
CA ALA A 158 19.83 9.19 -16.06
C ALA A 158 18.76 9.20 -14.99
N ALA A 159 17.55 9.58 -15.39
CA ALA A 159 16.39 9.44 -14.54
C ALA A 159 16.10 7.97 -14.23
N ILE A 160 15.68 7.71 -12.99
CA ILE A 160 15.33 6.39 -12.48
C ILE A 160 13.86 6.38 -12.10
N ASP A 161 13.07 5.57 -12.80
CA ASP A 161 11.70 5.27 -12.40
C ASP A 161 11.66 4.04 -11.48
N GLY A 162 11.89 4.29 -10.20
CA GLY A 162 11.80 3.29 -9.16
C GLY A 162 12.61 3.64 -7.91
N ASN A 163 12.96 2.61 -7.15
CA ASN A 163 13.60 2.74 -5.85
C ASN A 163 15.10 2.51 -5.93
N ILE A 164 15.84 3.30 -5.15
CA ILE A 164 17.28 3.20 -5.00
C ILE A 164 17.62 2.91 -3.54
N TYR A 165 18.57 2.00 -3.32
CA TYR A 165 19.14 1.71 -2.02
C TYR A 165 20.64 1.96 -2.07
N VAL A 166 21.11 2.97 -1.34
CA VAL A 166 22.51 3.37 -1.27
C VAL A 166 23.14 2.72 -0.05
N VAL A 167 23.99 1.73 -0.27
CA VAL A 167 24.60 0.90 0.78
C VAL A 167 26.06 1.30 0.96
N ASP A 168 26.31 2.18 1.93
CA ASP A 168 27.64 2.60 2.42
C ASP A 168 28.61 3.09 1.32
N CYS A 169 28.08 3.49 0.16
CA CYS A 169 28.80 3.99 -0.99
C CYS A 169 28.53 5.48 -1.22
N LYS A 170 29.35 6.09 -2.09
CA LYS A 170 29.12 7.44 -2.61
C LYS A 170 28.25 7.36 -3.88
N LEU A 171 27.11 8.03 -3.86
CA LEU A 171 26.23 8.21 -5.02
C LEU A 171 26.40 9.63 -5.55
N GLU A 172 26.85 9.75 -6.79
CA GLU A 172 27.05 11.02 -7.50
C GLU A 172 26.11 11.11 -8.69
N CYS A 173 25.83 12.33 -9.16
CA CYS A 173 25.07 12.56 -10.38
C CYS A 173 25.94 13.15 -11.50
N ASP A 174 25.67 12.79 -12.74
CA ASP A 174 26.20 13.42 -13.95
C ASP A 174 25.02 14.15 -14.61
N GLY A 175 25.04 15.48 -14.58
CA GLY A 175 23.91 16.30 -15.00
C GLY A 175 22.70 16.26 -14.04
N LEU A 176 21.51 16.50 -14.61
CA LEU A 176 20.23 16.49 -13.89
C LEU A 176 19.66 15.07 -13.86
N VAL A 177 19.60 14.47 -12.67
CA VAL A 177 19.05 13.13 -12.44
C VAL A 177 17.80 13.26 -11.60
N ASN A 178 16.72 12.60 -12.03
CA ASN A 178 15.46 12.53 -11.29
C ASN A 178 15.17 11.08 -10.87
N VAL A 179 14.84 10.87 -9.60
CA VAL A 179 14.38 9.58 -9.07
C VAL A 179 12.90 9.73 -8.74
N THR A 180 12.03 8.99 -9.42
CA THR A 180 10.59 9.27 -9.36
C THR A 180 9.86 8.56 -8.23
N THR A 181 10.55 7.78 -7.40
CA THR A 181 9.92 7.02 -6.31
C THR A 181 10.62 7.28 -4.98
N GLN A 182 11.65 6.51 -4.60
CA GLN A 182 12.30 6.66 -3.29
C GLN A 182 13.80 6.38 -3.32
N ILE A 183 14.54 7.01 -2.41
CA ILE A 183 15.95 6.70 -2.15
C ILE A 183 16.11 6.35 -0.67
N PHE A 184 16.51 5.11 -0.40
CA PHE A 184 16.87 4.62 0.92
C PHE A 184 18.40 4.69 1.10
N VAL A 185 18.86 5.19 2.24
CA VAL A 185 20.28 5.43 2.50
C VAL A 185 20.73 4.81 3.81
N THR A 186 21.78 3.99 3.78
CA THR A 186 22.42 3.49 5.01
C THR A 186 23.26 4.58 5.67
N SER A 187 23.63 4.40 6.94
CA SER A 187 24.24 5.45 7.76
C SER A 187 25.58 5.99 7.24
N LYS A 188 26.33 5.22 6.43
CA LYS A 188 27.61 5.66 5.84
C LYS A 188 27.50 6.01 4.35
N ALA A 189 26.29 6.03 3.80
CA ALA A 189 26.07 6.46 2.43
C ALA A 189 26.35 7.97 2.28
N ILE A 190 26.97 8.35 1.18
CA ILE A 190 27.20 9.75 0.82
C ILE A 190 26.43 10.00 -0.47
N VAL A 191 25.42 10.86 -0.43
CA VAL A 191 24.57 11.14 -1.59
C VAL A 191 24.77 12.58 -2.04
N ASP A 192 24.92 12.76 -3.35
CA ASP A 192 25.01 14.04 -4.05
C ASP A 192 23.93 15.03 -3.58
N GLU A 193 24.35 16.25 -3.24
CA GLU A 193 23.45 17.32 -2.78
C GLU A 193 22.37 17.66 -3.81
N ARG A 194 22.64 17.47 -5.10
CA ARG A 194 21.64 17.69 -6.16
C ARG A 194 20.41 16.81 -5.99
N LEU A 195 20.56 15.57 -5.55
CA LEU A 195 19.41 14.68 -5.32
C LEU A 195 18.58 15.14 -4.13
N LYS A 196 19.23 15.66 -3.08
CA LYS A 196 18.55 16.14 -1.87
C LYS A 196 17.60 17.31 -2.12
N GLN A 197 17.82 18.05 -3.21
CA GLN A 197 16.94 19.15 -3.62
C GLN A 197 15.61 18.66 -4.21
N PHE A 198 15.57 17.45 -4.76
CA PHE A 198 14.40 16.92 -5.48
C PHE A 198 13.70 15.78 -4.73
N ILE A 199 14.42 15.05 -3.88
CA ILE A 199 13.88 13.89 -3.17
C ILE A 199 14.41 13.79 -1.75
N TYR A 200 13.51 13.48 -0.82
CA TYR A 200 13.87 13.18 0.56
C TYR A 200 14.60 11.83 0.62
N LEU A 201 15.76 11.82 1.27
CA LEU A 201 16.54 10.59 1.49
C LEU A 201 16.03 9.89 2.73
N ILE A 202 15.53 8.67 2.56
CA ILE A 202 14.93 7.89 3.64
C ILE A 202 16.05 7.14 4.38
N PRO A 203 16.29 7.45 5.67
CA PRO A 203 17.27 6.71 6.44
C PRO A 203 16.87 5.25 6.56
N TRP A 204 17.82 4.35 6.31
CA TRP A 204 17.59 2.92 6.44
C TRP A 204 17.20 2.56 7.87
N ASN A 205 16.20 1.69 7.97
CA ASN A 205 15.69 1.15 9.22
C ASN A 205 15.37 -0.32 8.96
N THR A 206 16.15 -1.22 9.54
CA THR A 206 16.05 -2.67 9.31
C THR A 206 14.65 -3.20 9.65
N LYS A 207 14.03 -2.74 10.74
CA LYS A 207 12.68 -3.19 11.11
C LYS A 207 11.65 -2.82 10.03
N ILE A 208 11.62 -1.55 9.61
CA ILE A 208 10.61 -1.01 8.70
C ILE A 208 10.84 -1.42 7.24
N HIS A 209 12.09 -1.44 6.79
CA HIS A 209 12.43 -1.61 5.38
C HIS A 209 12.86 -3.04 5.02
N HIS A 210 13.18 -3.87 6.01
CA HIS A 210 13.57 -5.27 5.80
C HIS A 210 12.66 -6.24 6.56
N ASP A 211 12.63 -6.22 7.89
CA ASP A 211 11.99 -7.28 8.68
C ASP A 211 10.49 -7.38 8.41
N ILE A 212 9.78 -6.25 8.39
CA ILE A 212 8.34 -6.21 8.14
C ILE A 212 8.00 -6.55 6.68
N PRO A 213 8.63 -5.95 5.64
CA PRO A 213 8.38 -6.34 4.25
C PRO A 213 8.63 -7.81 3.95
N LEU A 214 9.65 -8.43 4.58
CA LEU A 214 9.90 -9.86 4.43
C LEU A 214 8.79 -10.71 5.07
N GLN A 215 8.34 -10.34 6.28
CA GLN A 215 7.18 -10.99 6.92
C GLN A 215 5.92 -10.84 6.08
N PHE A 216 5.67 -9.66 5.52
CA PHE A 216 4.55 -9.44 4.61
C PHE A 216 4.62 -10.35 3.40
N GLN A 217 5.78 -10.44 2.73
CA GLN A 217 5.93 -11.35 1.60
C GLN A 217 5.61 -12.81 1.97
N GLU A 218 6.12 -13.29 3.12
CA GLU A 218 5.83 -14.65 3.59
C GLU A 218 4.33 -14.86 3.86
N LEU A 219 3.67 -13.91 4.51
CA LEU A 219 2.24 -13.97 4.79
C LEU A 219 1.39 -13.93 3.52
N GLU A 220 1.75 -13.09 2.55
CA GLU A 220 1.11 -13.05 1.23
C GLU A 220 1.25 -14.39 0.49
N ASP A 221 2.47 -14.93 0.42
CA ASP A 221 2.76 -16.19 -0.26
C ASP A 221 2.01 -17.38 0.40
N ASN A 222 1.99 -17.44 1.73
CA ASN A 222 1.25 -18.46 2.47
C ASN A 222 -0.27 -18.32 2.31
N ALA A 223 -0.80 -17.09 2.33
CA ALA A 223 -2.23 -16.84 2.13
C ALA A 223 -2.67 -17.26 0.72
N GLU A 224 -1.88 -16.93 -0.32
CA GLU A 224 -2.13 -17.34 -1.70
C GLU A 224 -2.10 -18.86 -1.87
N GLU A 225 -1.08 -19.52 -1.30
CA GLU A 225 -0.93 -20.98 -1.39
C GLU A 225 -2.06 -21.71 -0.66
N CYS A 226 -2.45 -21.25 0.53
CA CYS A 226 -3.59 -21.80 1.25
C CYS A 226 -4.89 -21.73 0.43
N ARG A 227 -5.16 -20.60 -0.26
CA ARG A 227 -6.33 -20.51 -1.17
C ARG A 227 -6.24 -21.52 -2.31
N ARG A 228 -5.06 -21.70 -2.92
CA ARG A 228 -4.86 -22.69 -3.99
C ARG A 228 -5.13 -24.11 -3.51
N GLN A 229 -4.76 -24.42 -2.26
CA GLN A 229 -5.01 -25.70 -1.60
C GLN A 229 -6.43 -25.81 -1.00
N ARG A 230 -7.24 -24.75 -1.08
CA ARG A 230 -8.59 -24.64 -0.49
C ARG A 230 -8.61 -24.69 1.04
N LEU A 231 -7.49 -24.34 1.67
CA LEU A 231 -7.31 -24.11 3.11
C LEU A 231 -7.71 -22.66 3.44
N PHE A 232 -9.00 -22.37 3.37
CA PHE A 232 -9.49 -20.98 3.39
C PHE A 232 -9.37 -20.33 4.76
N ASP A 233 -9.55 -21.08 5.85
CA ASP A 233 -9.42 -20.54 7.21
C ASP A 233 -7.98 -20.15 7.54
N GLU A 234 -7.01 -20.94 7.07
CA GLU A 234 -5.59 -20.63 7.17
C GLU A 234 -5.23 -19.40 6.34
N SER A 235 -5.79 -19.27 5.14
CA SER A 235 -5.60 -18.07 4.31
C SER A 235 -6.13 -16.81 5.00
N VAL A 236 -7.31 -16.89 5.62
CA VAL A 236 -7.87 -15.81 6.44
C VAL A 236 -6.92 -15.49 7.60
N ALA A 237 -6.42 -16.49 8.32
CA ALA A 237 -5.52 -16.28 9.46
C ALA A 237 -4.21 -15.58 9.06
N TYR A 238 -3.57 -15.99 7.95
CA TYR A 238 -2.39 -15.30 7.43
C TYR A 238 -2.69 -13.85 7.04
N SER A 239 -3.83 -13.61 6.41
CA SER A 239 -4.25 -12.27 6.00
C SER A 239 -4.61 -11.37 7.20
N GLN A 240 -5.23 -11.92 8.25
CA GLN A 240 -5.48 -11.21 9.52
C GLN A 240 -4.18 -10.85 10.22
N LYS A 241 -3.22 -11.78 10.26
CA LYS A 241 -1.88 -11.52 10.82
C LYS A 241 -1.15 -10.41 10.04
N TYR A 242 -1.29 -10.38 8.72
CA TYR A 242 -0.77 -9.29 7.89
C TYR A 242 -1.37 -7.95 8.33
N VAL A 243 -2.70 -7.86 8.43
CA VAL A 243 -3.39 -6.64 8.87
C VAL A 243 -2.92 -6.21 10.25
N GLN A 244 -2.80 -7.15 11.20
CA GLN A 244 -2.33 -6.86 12.55
C GLN A 244 -0.94 -6.22 12.55
N ILE A 245 0.03 -6.82 11.86
CA ILE A 245 1.40 -6.29 11.77
C ILE A 245 1.40 -4.91 11.11
N ALA A 246 0.58 -4.72 10.06
CA ALA A 246 0.46 -3.43 9.39
C ALA A 246 -0.08 -2.34 10.33
N SER A 247 -1.15 -2.63 11.07
CA SER A 247 -1.77 -1.71 12.03
C SER A 247 -0.85 -1.39 13.21
N ASP A 248 -0.09 -2.37 13.71
CA ASP A 248 0.79 -2.19 14.88
C ASP A 248 2.05 -1.38 14.59
N ASN A 249 2.49 -1.35 13.32
CA ASN A 249 3.79 -0.75 12.97
C ASN A 249 3.66 0.51 12.11
N PHE A 250 2.50 0.75 11.49
CA PHE A 250 2.31 1.88 10.59
C PHE A 250 1.07 2.66 11.00
N GLU A 251 1.28 3.93 11.35
CA GLU A 251 0.20 4.90 11.58
C GLU A 251 -0.71 5.08 10.36
N PHE A 252 -0.22 4.71 9.15
CA PHE A 252 -0.92 4.87 7.88
C PHE A 252 -1.28 3.53 7.25
N TYR A 253 -2.57 3.38 6.96
CA TYR A 253 -3.25 2.17 6.48
C TYR A 253 -2.84 1.66 5.08
N HIS A 254 -1.75 2.16 4.47
CA HIS A 254 -1.40 1.78 3.09
C HIS A 254 -1.08 0.28 2.95
N TYR A 255 -0.41 -0.34 3.94
CA TYR A 255 -0.26 -1.80 3.99
C TYR A 255 -1.56 -2.51 4.39
N VAL A 256 -2.37 -1.93 5.28
CA VAL A 256 -3.66 -2.51 5.70
C VAL A 256 -4.58 -2.76 4.49
N ILE A 257 -4.56 -1.88 3.49
CA ILE A 257 -5.30 -2.06 2.23
C ILE A 257 -4.96 -3.41 1.56
N ILE A 258 -3.68 -3.80 1.56
CA ILE A 258 -3.22 -5.07 0.96
C ILE A 258 -3.76 -6.25 1.78
N GLY A 259 -3.69 -6.19 3.11
CA GLY A 259 -4.25 -7.22 3.99
C GLY A 259 -5.77 -7.40 3.81
N TYR A 260 -6.52 -6.30 3.70
CA TYR A 260 -7.96 -6.33 3.41
C TYR A 260 -8.26 -6.92 2.04
N TYR A 261 -7.45 -6.61 1.03
CA TYR A 261 -7.56 -7.25 -0.28
C TYR A 261 -7.40 -8.77 -0.21
N PHE A 262 -6.40 -9.27 0.53
CA PHE A 262 -6.22 -10.72 0.72
C PHE A 262 -7.36 -11.35 1.54
N LEU A 263 -7.89 -10.66 2.56
CA LEU A 263 -9.07 -11.12 3.28
C LEU A 263 -10.29 -11.24 2.38
N GLY A 264 -10.55 -10.23 1.54
CA GLY A 264 -11.64 -10.27 0.55
C GLY A 264 -11.51 -11.47 -0.38
N MET A 265 -10.29 -11.77 -0.84
CA MET A 265 -10.02 -12.94 -1.68
C MET A 265 -10.23 -14.26 -0.96
N ALA A 266 -9.76 -14.38 0.28
CA ALA A 266 -9.94 -15.59 1.09
C ALA A 266 -11.42 -15.87 1.38
N TYR A 267 -12.19 -14.84 1.78
CA TYR A 267 -13.63 -14.99 2.05
C TYR A 267 -14.45 -15.25 0.78
N HIS A 268 -14.08 -14.65 -0.35
CA HIS A 268 -14.72 -14.95 -1.64
C HIS A 268 -14.55 -16.43 -2.00
N ASP A 269 -13.34 -16.98 -1.88
CA ASP A 269 -13.09 -18.40 -2.19
C ASP A 269 -13.75 -19.35 -1.19
N LYS A 270 -13.87 -18.90 0.07
CA LYS A 270 -14.65 -19.58 1.12
C LYS A 270 -16.17 -19.50 0.90
N LYS A 271 -16.64 -18.70 -0.06
CA LYS A 271 -18.06 -18.42 -0.36
C LYS A 271 -18.79 -17.64 0.75
N GLU A 272 -18.06 -16.95 1.61
CA GLU A 272 -18.61 -15.99 2.56
C GLU A 272 -18.64 -14.60 1.90
N TYR A 273 -19.57 -14.42 0.96
CA TYR A 273 -19.57 -13.29 0.02
C TYR A 273 -19.79 -11.94 0.69
N GLU A 274 -20.58 -11.87 1.76
CA GLU A 274 -20.82 -10.63 2.51
C GLU A 274 -19.53 -10.09 3.12
N LYS A 275 -18.72 -10.97 3.73
CA LYS A 275 -17.41 -10.58 4.26
C LYS A 275 -16.43 -10.22 3.16
N ALA A 276 -16.48 -10.92 2.03
CA ALA A 276 -15.64 -10.57 0.88
C ALA A 276 -15.91 -9.14 0.41
N VAL A 277 -17.19 -8.76 0.28
CA VAL A 277 -17.61 -7.39 -0.05
C VAL A 277 -17.11 -6.41 1.00
N GLU A 278 -17.35 -6.67 2.28
CA GLU A 278 -16.93 -5.80 3.39
C GLU A 278 -15.43 -5.47 3.32
N TYR A 279 -14.56 -6.48 3.17
CA TYR A 279 -13.12 -6.26 3.13
C TYR A 279 -12.66 -5.55 1.85
N TYR A 280 -13.24 -5.86 0.69
CA TYR A 280 -12.92 -5.13 -0.54
C TYR A 280 -13.38 -3.66 -0.48
N GLU A 281 -14.55 -3.37 0.10
CA GLU A 281 -15.04 -1.98 0.27
C GLU A 281 -14.22 -1.20 1.30
N ASN A 282 -13.79 -1.85 2.39
CA ASN A 282 -12.87 -1.27 3.35
C ASN A 282 -11.53 -0.90 2.70
N ALA A 283 -10.95 -1.82 1.90
CA ALA A 283 -9.74 -1.55 1.13
C ALA A 283 -9.93 -0.37 0.17
N LEU A 284 -11.06 -0.32 -0.54
CA LEU A 284 -11.38 0.73 -1.52
C LEU A 284 -11.54 2.10 -0.84
N THR A 285 -12.23 2.14 0.29
CA THR A 285 -12.48 3.37 1.07
C THR A 285 -11.16 3.99 1.54
N ILE A 286 -10.30 3.18 2.16
CA ILE A 286 -8.99 3.65 2.62
C ILE A 286 -8.12 4.07 1.43
N ARG A 287 -8.08 3.28 0.35
CA ARG A 287 -7.27 3.57 -0.82
C ARG A 287 -7.69 4.88 -1.48
N LYS A 288 -8.99 5.12 -1.65
CA LYS A 288 -9.54 6.39 -2.18
C LYS A 288 -9.15 7.58 -1.32
N LYS A 289 -9.19 7.43 0.01
CA LYS A 289 -8.83 8.48 0.96
C LYS A 289 -7.35 8.87 0.89
N ILE A 290 -6.43 7.92 0.65
CA ILE A 290 -4.98 8.15 0.69
C ILE A 290 -4.39 8.46 -0.70
N PHE A 291 -4.93 7.87 -1.76
CA PHE A 291 -4.30 7.87 -3.08
C PHE A 291 -5.24 8.36 -4.20
N GLY A 292 -6.46 8.77 -3.86
CA GLY A 292 -7.48 9.18 -4.81
C GLY A 292 -8.15 8.01 -5.53
N SER A 293 -9.00 8.35 -6.50
CA SER A 293 -9.89 7.40 -7.20
C SER A 293 -9.24 6.69 -8.39
N THR A 294 -8.26 7.32 -9.06
CA THR A 294 -7.70 6.82 -10.32
C THR A 294 -6.37 6.08 -10.09
N ASN A 295 -6.46 4.82 -9.67
CA ASN A 295 -5.30 3.94 -9.53
C ASN A 295 -5.67 2.51 -9.86
N ILE A 296 -4.75 1.78 -10.47
CA ILE A 296 -4.93 0.38 -10.87
C ILE A 296 -5.28 -0.57 -9.69
N PHE A 297 -4.88 -0.28 -8.44
CA PHE A 297 -5.39 -1.03 -7.27
C PHE A 297 -6.91 -0.90 -7.09
N ASN A 298 -7.46 0.29 -7.33
CA ASN A 298 -8.91 0.51 -7.25
C ASN A 298 -9.63 -0.28 -8.35
N ALA A 299 -9.04 -0.37 -9.54
CA ALA A 299 -9.60 -1.17 -10.62
C ALA A 299 -9.67 -2.66 -10.24
N ASP A 300 -8.61 -3.20 -9.64
CA ASP A 300 -8.57 -4.60 -9.16
C ASP A 300 -9.60 -4.87 -8.06
N LEU A 301 -9.80 -3.92 -7.13
CA LEU A 301 -10.85 -4.00 -6.11
C LEU A 301 -12.26 -3.99 -6.74
N HIS A 302 -12.51 -3.05 -7.67
CA HIS A 302 -13.78 -2.98 -8.39
C HIS A 302 -14.02 -4.27 -9.19
N TRP A 303 -13.01 -4.80 -9.88
CA TRP A 303 -13.09 -6.08 -10.59
C TRP A 303 -13.47 -7.24 -9.65
N ASN A 304 -12.82 -7.35 -8.49
CA ASN A 304 -13.11 -8.39 -7.51
C ASN A 304 -14.52 -8.25 -6.91
N LEU A 305 -14.97 -7.04 -6.60
CA LEU A 305 -16.36 -6.79 -6.19
C LEU A 305 -17.34 -7.20 -7.30
N GLY A 306 -17.03 -6.89 -8.55
CA GLY A 306 -17.79 -7.34 -9.72
C GLY A 306 -17.91 -8.86 -9.78
N LEU A 307 -16.82 -9.59 -9.55
CA LEU A 307 -16.82 -11.06 -9.50
C LEU A 307 -17.66 -11.62 -8.33
N VAL A 308 -17.58 -11.01 -7.14
CA VAL A 308 -18.39 -11.42 -5.99
C VAL A 308 -19.88 -11.25 -6.32
N PHE A 309 -20.29 -10.08 -6.81
CA PHE A 309 -21.69 -9.80 -7.15
C PHE A 309 -22.21 -10.63 -8.32
N MET A 310 -21.35 -10.99 -9.27
CA MET A 310 -21.69 -11.94 -10.35
C MET A 310 -21.98 -13.32 -9.79
N THR A 311 -21.21 -13.77 -8.78
CA THR A 311 -21.35 -15.10 -8.17
C THR A 311 -22.63 -15.23 -7.35
N VAL A 312 -23.10 -14.14 -6.73
CA VAL A 312 -24.39 -14.09 -6.01
C VAL A 312 -25.56 -13.63 -6.88
N GLU A 313 -25.43 -13.71 -8.20
CA GLU A 313 -26.48 -13.41 -9.20
C GLU A 313 -27.05 -11.97 -9.12
N LYS A 314 -26.28 -11.02 -8.57
CA LYS A 314 -26.62 -9.58 -8.54
C LYS A 314 -26.05 -8.87 -9.75
N THR A 315 -26.54 -9.22 -10.94
CA THR A 315 -26.00 -8.80 -12.24
C THR A 315 -25.90 -7.29 -12.42
N GLU A 316 -26.91 -6.53 -12.01
CA GLU A 316 -26.88 -5.06 -12.15
C GLU A 316 -25.75 -4.42 -11.33
N ILE A 317 -25.53 -4.90 -10.10
CA ILE A 317 -24.48 -4.40 -9.21
C ILE A 317 -23.12 -4.82 -9.76
N SER A 318 -22.98 -6.08 -10.17
CA SER A 318 -21.76 -6.60 -10.80
C SER A 318 -21.32 -5.75 -12.00
N ASN A 319 -22.26 -5.35 -12.86
CA ASN A 319 -21.99 -4.51 -14.02
C ASN A 319 -21.43 -3.14 -13.64
N LYS A 320 -22.01 -2.49 -12.63
CA LYS A 320 -21.50 -1.20 -12.13
C LYS A 320 -20.05 -1.32 -11.68
N TYR A 321 -19.70 -2.40 -10.97
CA TYR A 321 -18.32 -2.62 -10.53
C TYR A 321 -17.37 -2.94 -11.68
N PHE A 322 -17.76 -3.76 -12.66
CA PHE A 322 -16.93 -3.99 -13.86
C PHE A 322 -16.76 -2.74 -14.72
N GLU A 323 -17.78 -1.87 -14.77
CA GLU A 323 -17.70 -0.58 -15.46
C GLU A 323 -16.68 0.35 -14.81
N GLU A 324 -16.71 0.47 -13.48
CA GLU A 324 -15.73 1.26 -12.74
C GLU A 324 -14.30 0.70 -12.89
N ALA A 325 -14.14 -0.63 -12.86
CA ALA A 325 -12.86 -1.26 -13.14
C ALA A 325 -12.37 -0.94 -14.57
N TRP A 326 -13.24 -1.09 -15.57
CA TRP A 326 -12.93 -0.79 -16.97
C TRP A 326 -12.51 0.67 -17.16
N LYS A 327 -13.27 1.64 -16.64
CA LYS A 327 -12.93 3.07 -16.71
C LYS A 327 -11.51 3.35 -16.20
N ILE A 328 -11.15 2.79 -15.04
CA ILE A 328 -9.84 3.00 -14.43
C ILE A 328 -8.75 2.28 -15.24
N TYR A 329 -8.97 1.03 -15.66
CA TYR A 329 -7.99 0.31 -16.49
C TYR A 329 -7.75 1.03 -17.84
N SER A 330 -8.80 1.53 -18.48
CA SER A 330 -8.70 2.33 -19.71
C SER A 330 -7.81 3.57 -19.54
N ILE A 331 -7.95 4.28 -18.42
CA ILE A 331 -7.14 5.48 -18.14
C ILE A 331 -5.68 5.11 -17.86
N VAL A 332 -5.43 4.05 -17.08
CA VAL A 332 -4.10 3.74 -16.54
C VAL A 332 -3.28 2.84 -17.47
N LEU A 333 -3.91 1.87 -18.11
CA LEU A 333 -3.28 0.83 -18.93
C LEU A 333 -3.55 0.99 -20.43
N GLY A 334 -4.61 1.72 -20.79
CA GLY A 334 -5.05 1.94 -22.17
C GLY A 334 -6.07 0.89 -22.65
N GLU A 335 -6.90 1.28 -23.63
CA GLU A 335 -8.04 0.48 -24.13
C GLU A 335 -7.71 -0.94 -24.61
N TRP A 336 -6.47 -1.18 -25.08
CA TRP A 336 -6.05 -2.46 -25.66
C TRP A 336 -5.35 -3.39 -24.68
N ASN A 337 -5.18 -2.96 -23.43
CA ASN A 337 -4.59 -3.78 -22.40
C ASN A 337 -5.52 -4.96 -22.02
N ILE A 338 -4.94 -6.10 -21.64
CA ILE A 338 -5.66 -7.36 -21.42
C ILE A 338 -6.70 -7.21 -20.30
N GLU A 339 -6.32 -6.60 -19.18
CA GLU A 339 -7.20 -6.35 -18.03
C GLU A 339 -8.36 -5.42 -18.41
N THR A 340 -8.07 -4.37 -19.20
CA THR A 340 -9.08 -3.44 -19.73
C THR A 340 -10.11 -4.17 -20.59
N LEU A 341 -9.64 -5.00 -21.52
CA LEU A 341 -10.49 -5.79 -22.41
C LEU A 341 -11.32 -6.83 -21.64
N GLN A 342 -10.76 -7.44 -20.60
CA GLN A 342 -11.46 -8.38 -19.74
C GLN A 342 -12.59 -7.71 -18.95
N ALA A 343 -12.32 -6.55 -18.33
CA ALA A 343 -13.34 -5.73 -17.65
C ALA A 343 -14.47 -5.36 -18.60
N LYS A 344 -14.13 -4.88 -19.80
CA LYS A 344 -15.11 -4.56 -20.85
C LYS A 344 -15.96 -5.74 -21.27
N ARG A 345 -15.32 -6.91 -21.45
CA ARG A 345 -16.00 -8.14 -21.84
C ARG A 345 -17.02 -8.57 -20.79
N LYS A 346 -16.66 -8.49 -19.50
CA LYS A 346 -17.56 -8.89 -18.41
C LYS A 346 -18.88 -8.11 -18.39
N MET A 347 -18.87 -6.82 -18.75
CA MET A 347 -20.09 -6.02 -18.87
C MET A 347 -21.02 -6.44 -20.03
N ILE A 348 -20.46 -6.96 -21.12
CA ILE A 348 -21.22 -7.35 -22.32
C ILE A 348 -21.90 -8.71 -22.15
N PHE A 349 -21.27 -9.64 -21.43
CA PHE A 349 -21.85 -10.97 -21.21
C PHE A 349 -23.03 -10.96 -20.23
N THR A 350 -23.01 -10.05 -19.27
CA THR A 350 -24.06 -9.85 -18.27
C THR A 350 -25.26 -9.05 -18.77
N THR A 351 -25.15 -8.37 -19.92
CA THR A 351 -26.28 -7.64 -20.55
C THR A 351 -27.06 -8.50 -21.55
N ASN A 352 -26.55 -9.69 -21.90
CA ASN A 352 -27.15 -10.60 -22.88
C ASN A 352 -27.76 -11.88 -22.25
N GLN A 353 -27.93 -11.91 -20.93
CA GLN A 353 -28.66 -12.92 -20.16
C GLN A 353 -29.87 -12.25 -19.50
#